data_AF-A0A182HXF5-F1
#
_entry.id   AF-A0A182HXF5-F1
#
_cell.length_a   1.000
_cell.length_b   1.000
_cell.length_c   1.000
_cell.angle_alpha   90.00
_cell.angle_beta   90.00
_cell.angle_gamma   90.00
#
_symmetry.space_group_name_H-M   'P 1'
#
loop_
_entity.id
_entity.type
_entity.pdbx_description
1 polymer ?
#
loop_
_entity_poly.entity_id
_entity_poly.type
_entity_poly.pdbx_seq_one_letter_code
_entity_poly.pdbx_strand_id
1 'polypeptide(L)'
;MIRLVGTLSNTWEPRDRECVLSFDEMKICKMMEYDQATDEVVGPYNYLQVVGENWGVHNPIEPYFKYPKTVKNVYIVPHAPHLLKLLRNWFIDHGFLYKGQVIKADLLFDLVAKRDQAELTPLHKLTRNHLIMTSHEKQNVLRAAQVLSRTTALSLRQYYPENDEASKLADFTEVVDLWFSISNLYTPVAKLDYKKSFTGNTRR
;
A
#
# COMPACT_ATOMS: atom_id res chain seq x y z
N MET A 1 26.41 7.74 10.88
CA MET A 1 25.40 6.84 11.47
C MET A 1 25.64 5.36 11.11
N ILE A 2 25.80 5.00 9.82
CA ILE A 2 26.00 3.60 9.36
C ILE A 2 27.23 2.91 10.01
N ARG A 3 28.36 3.63 10.15
CA ARG A 3 29.56 3.10 10.85
C ARG A 3 29.34 2.77 12.33
N LEU A 4 28.47 3.51 13.01
CA LEU A 4 28.17 3.29 14.44
C LEU A 4 27.29 2.04 14.62
N VAL A 5 26.31 1.85 13.73
CA VAL A 5 25.44 0.66 13.69
C VAL A 5 26.25 -0.59 13.37
N GLY A 6 27.23 -0.50 12.46
CA GLY A 6 28.12 -1.62 12.13
C GLY A 6 28.91 -2.14 13.35
N THR A 7 29.48 -1.24 14.16
CA THR A 7 30.26 -1.63 15.34
C THR A 7 29.39 -2.24 16.44
N LEU A 8 28.18 -1.72 16.64
CA LEU A 8 27.22 -2.22 17.64
C LEU A 8 26.55 -3.53 17.22
N SER A 9 26.30 -3.74 15.92
CA SER A 9 25.67 -4.96 15.41
C SER A 9 26.50 -6.23 15.65
N ASN A 10 27.81 -6.09 15.89
CA ASN A 10 28.69 -7.23 16.16
C ASN A 10 28.42 -7.89 17.51
N THR A 11 27.82 -7.18 18.47
CA THR A 11 27.48 -7.71 19.80
C THR A 11 26.07 -8.29 19.87
N TRP A 12 25.27 -8.18 18.80
CA TRP A 12 23.87 -8.61 18.77
C TRP A 12 23.73 -10.10 18.40
N GLU A 13 22.68 -10.75 18.87
CA GLU A 13 22.34 -12.10 18.40
C GLU A 13 21.97 -12.07 16.90
N PRO A 14 22.16 -13.17 16.15
CA PRO A 14 21.87 -13.22 14.71
C PRO A 14 20.45 -12.76 14.33
N ARG A 15 19.46 -12.94 15.22
CA ARG A 15 18.07 -12.50 15.03
C ARG A 15 17.92 -10.98 15.09
N ASP A 16 18.67 -10.33 15.97
CA ASP A 16 18.61 -8.87 16.16
C ASP A 16 19.37 -8.11 15.07
N ARG A 17 20.14 -8.84 14.24
CA ARG A 17 20.84 -8.28 13.07
C ARG A 17 19.99 -8.26 11.79
N GLU A 18 18.74 -8.73 11.85
CA GLU A 18 17.80 -8.62 10.74
C GLU A 18 17.29 -7.18 10.64
N CYS A 19 17.42 -6.57 9.47
CA CYS A 19 16.96 -5.21 9.23
C CYS A 19 16.23 -5.11 7.88
N VAL A 20 15.29 -4.18 7.82
CA VAL A 20 14.57 -3.83 6.60
C VAL A 20 15.19 -2.57 6.01
N LEU A 21 15.61 -2.64 4.75
CA LEU A 21 16.03 -1.47 3.98
C LEU A 21 14.81 -0.94 3.22
N SER A 22 14.40 0.29 3.52
CA SER A 22 13.28 0.96 2.85
C SER A 22 13.79 2.20 2.12
N PHE A 23 13.44 2.32 0.86
CA PHE A 23 13.84 3.43 -0.01
C PHE A 23 12.59 3.96 -0.74
N ASP A 24 12.52 5.28 -0.90
CA ASP A 24 11.50 5.96 -1.70
C ASP A 24 12.17 7.14 -2.43
N GLU A 25 11.59 7.55 -3.55
CA GLU A 25 12.10 8.66 -4.34
C GLU A 25 11.47 9.97 -3.87
N MET A 26 12.32 10.95 -3.53
CA MET A 26 11.86 12.28 -3.15
C MET A 26 12.04 13.26 -4.31
N LYS A 27 10.96 13.92 -4.70
CA LYS A 27 11.01 15.00 -5.68
C LYS A 27 11.68 16.22 -5.05
N ILE A 28 12.71 16.75 -5.71
CA ILE A 28 13.43 17.95 -5.25
C ILE A 28 13.11 19.14 -6.16
N CYS A 29 13.19 20.35 -5.61
CA CYS A 29 13.03 21.57 -6.38
C CYS A 29 14.15 21.67 -7.41
N LYS A 30 13.78 21.94 -8.67
CA LYS A 30 14.68 22.03 -9.81
C LYS A 30 15.48 23.35 -9.73
N MET A 31 16.54 23.37 -8.94
CA MET A 31 17.45 24.50 -8.80
C MET A 31 18.87 24.08 -9.20
N MET A 32 19.62 25.01 -9.79
CA MET A 32 21.06 24.86 -9.99
C MET A 32 21.74 25.50 -8.78
N GLU A 33 22.59 24.74 -8.10
CA GLU A 33 23.38 25.22 -6.97
C GLU A 33 24.85 25.11 -7.33
N TYR A 34 25.63 26.10 -6.90
CA TYR A 34 27.08 26.09 -7.06
C TYR A 34 27.70 25.73 -5.73
N ASP A 35 28.44 24.62 -5.70
CA ASP A 35 29.19 24.18 -4.53
C ASP A 35 30.58 24.83 -4.54
N GLN A 36 30.75 25.81 -3.67
CA GLN A 36 32.02 26.55 -3.51
C GLN A 36 33.17 25.67 -3.02
N ALA A 37 32.90 24.55 -2.34
CA ALA A 37 33.95 23.69 -1.80
C ALA A 37 34.54 22.76 -2.86
N THR A 38 33.75 22.39 -3.87
CA THR A 38 34.15 21.50 -4.96
C THR A 38 34.34 22.22 -6.30
N ASP A 39 33.97 23.50 -6.38
CA ASP A 39 33.99 24.31 -7.62
C ASP A 39 33.14 23.67 -8.73
N GLU A 40 32.00 23.09 -8.34
CA GLU A 40 31.09 22.39 -9.25
C GLU A 40 29.69 23.01 -9.22
N VAL A 41 29.08 23.12 -10.39
CA VAL A 41 27.65 23.44 -10.52
C VAL A 41 26.86 22.14 -10.47
N VAL A 42 26.07 21.98 -9.41
CA VAL A 42 25.23 20.82 -9.15
C VAL A 42 23.79 21.14 -9.57
N GLY A 43 23.24 20.30 -10.45
CA GLY A 43 21.86 20.39 -10.91
C GLY A 43 21.71 20.84 -12.36
N PRO A 44 20.47 20.95 -12.87
CA PRO A 44 19.22 20.78 -12.14
C PRO A 44 18.71 19.33 -12.12
N TYR A 45 18.52 18.77 -10.93
CA TYR A 45 17.93 17.43 -10.73
C TYR A 45 16.45 17.53 -10.34
N ASN A 46 15.63 16.57 -10.78
CA ASN A 46 14.19 16.52 -10.47
C ASN A 46 13.87 15.56 -9.31
N TYR A 47 14.76 14.61 -9.04
CA TYR A 47 14.55 13.53 -8.08
C TYR A 47 15.86 13.27 -7.34
N LEU A 48 15.76 13.13 -6.03
CA LEU A 48 16.85 12.62 -5.21
C LEU A 48 16.53 11.16 -4.92
N GLN A 49 17.33 10.25 -5.49
CA GLN A 49 17.21 8.83 -5.22
C GLN A 49 18.02 8.50 -3.96
N VAL A 50 17.35 8.15 -2.87
CA VAL A 50 18.02 7.59 -1.70
C VAL A 50 18.23 6.10 -2.00
N VAL A 51 19.35 5.79 -2.68
CA VAL A 51 19.88 4.47 -3.09
C VAL A 51 18.81 3.40 -3.40
N GLY A 52 18.45 3.30 -4.69
CA GLY A 52 17.72 2.17 -5.24
C GLY A 52 18.45 1.60 -6.45
N GLU A 53 19.26 0.56 -6.27
CA GLU A 53 19.67 -0.27 -7.40
C GLU A 53 18.46 -1.06 -7.93
N ASN A 54 18.36 -1.23 -9.24
CA ASN A 54 17.26 -1.96 -9.87
C ASN A 54 17.52 -3.47 -9.73
N TRP A 55 16.96 -4.11 -8.71
CA TRP A 55 17.35 -5.46 -8.26
C TRP A 55 16.86 -6.64 -9.12
N GLY A 56 16.35 -6.40 -10.34
CA GLY A 56 16.11 -7.47 -11.33
C GLY A 56 15.15 -8.58 -10.92
N VAL A 57 14.29 -8.37 -9.92
CA VAL A 57 13.32 -9.37 -9.48
C VAL A 57 12.13 -9.38 -10.45
N HIS A 58 12.26 -10.18 -11.49
CA HIS A 58 11.24 -10.36 -12.53
C HIS A 58 10.31 -11.55 -12.29
N ASN A 59 10.60 -12.41 -11.31
CA ASN A 59 9.82 -13.62 -11.03
C ASN A 59 9.00 -13.49 -9.73
N PRO A 60 7.65 -13.51 -9.79
CA PRO A 60 6.80 -13.43 -8.60
C PRO A 60 6.89 -14.66 -7.68
N ILE A 61 7.46 -15.77 -8.15
CA ILE A 61 7.65 -17.00 -7.36
C ILE A 61 8.93 -16.93 -6.52
N GLU A 62 9.90 -16.13 -6.97
CA GLU A 62 11.19 -15.94 -6.28
C GLU A 62 11.42 -14.45 -6.02
N PRO A 63 10.67 -13.84 -5.08
CA PRO A 63 10.76 -12.42 -4.78
C PRO A 63 12.01 -12.09 -3.92
N TYR A 64 13.14 -12.70 -4.24
CA TYR A 64 14.38 -12.52 -3.50
C TYR A 64 15.59 -12.56 -4.43
N PHE A 65 16.64 -11.85 -4.05
CA PHE A 65 17.96 -11.97 -4.67
C PHE A 65 18.98 -12.37 -3.61
N LYS A 66 20.11 -12.93 -4.06
CA LYS A 66 21.18 -13.34 -3.14
C LYS A 66 22.08 -12.13 -2.84
N TYR A 67 22.33 -11.89 -1.56
CA TYR A 67 23.26 -10.85 -1.14
C TYR A 67 24.67 -11.16 -1.67
N PRO A 68 25.34 -10.19 -2.32
CA PRO A 68 26.56 -10.43 -3.10
C PRO A 68 27.75 -10.99 -2.32
N LYS A 69 27.82 -10.80 -0.98
CA LYS A 69 28.94 -11.30 -0.17
C LYS A 69 28.62 -12.52 0.71
N THR A 70 27.35 -12.72 1.09
CA THR A 70 26.95 -13.71 2.10
C THR A 70 26.01 -14.77 1.53
N VAL A 71 25.56 -14.60 0.27
CA VAL A 71 24.68 -15.53 -0.46
C VAL A 71 23.32 -15.72 0.24
N LYS A 72 23.01 -14.92 1.26
CA LYS A 72 21.73 -14.91 1.96
C LYS A 72 20.63 -14.32 1.07
N ASN A 73 19.41 -14.82 1.21
CA ASN A 73 18.26 -14.29 0.49
C ASN A 73 17.86 -12.94 1.06
N VAL A 74 17.77 -11.93 0.20
CA VAL A 74 17.21 -10.62 0.47
C VAL A 74 15.84 -10.57 -0.21
N TYR A 75 14.79 -10.53 0.61
CA TYR A 75 13.41 -10.51 0.12
C TYR A 75 12.99 -9.10 -0.24
N ILE A 76 12.34 -8.95 -1.39
CA ILE A 76 11.76 -7.69 -1.83
C ILE A 76 10.27 -7.71 -1.49
N VAL A 77 9.86 -6.78 -0.63
CA VAL A 77 8.46 -6.61 -0.25
C VAL A 77 7.98 -5.25 -0.77
N PRO A 78 6.95 -5.22 -1.62
CA PRO A 78 6.42 -3.96 -2.12
C PRO A 78 5.65 -3.21 -1.01
N HIS A 79 5.64 -1.88 -1.08
CA HIS A 79 4.97 -1.04 -0.10
C HIS A 79 3.44 -1.16 -0.20
N ALA A 80 2.82 -1.90 0.73
CA ALA A 80 1.39 -2.21 0.70
C ALA A 80 0.46 -0.97 0.63
N PRO A 81 0.69 0.12 1.38
CA PRO A 81 -0.10 1.35 1.23
C PRO A 81 0.01 2.00 -0.15
N HIS A 82 1.14 1.84 -0.84
CA HIS A 82 1.30 2.38 -2.20
C HIS A 82 0.53 1.54 -3.21
N LEU A 83 0.63 0.22 -3.12
CA LEU A 83 -0.13 -0.71 -3.94
C LEU A 83 -1.65 -0.50 -3.82
N LEU A 84 -2.16 -0.28 -2.60
CA LEU A 84 -3.58 -0.01 -2.39
C LEU A 84 -4.06 1.26 -3.12
N LYS A 85 -3.22 2.32 -3.15
CA LYS A 85 -3.53 3.54 -3.89
C LYS A 85 -3.60 3.31 -5.39
N LEU A 86 -2.62 2.59 -5.95
CA LEU A 86 -2.57 2.27 -7.36
C LEU A 86 -3.78 1.41 -7.76
N LEU A 87 -4.08 0.38 -6.96
CA LEU A 87 -5.24 -0.48 -7.16
C LEU A 87 -6.54 0.34 -7.19
N ARG A 88 -6.73 1.22 -6.21
CA ARG A 88 -7.90 2.10 -6.15
C ARG A 88 -7.99 3.02 -7.35
N ASN A 89 -6.89 3.65 -7.77
CA ASN A 89 -6.89 4.56 -8.91
C ASN A 89 -7.29 3.83 -10.19
N TRP A 90 -6.66 2.68 -10.44
CA TRP A 90 -6.95 1.89 -11.64
C TRP A 90 -8.38 1.35 -11.64
N PHE A 91 -8.87 0.89 -10.49
CA PHE A 91 -10.25 0.42 -10.32
C PHE A 91 -11.28 1.52 -10.62
N ILE A 92 -11.07 2.75 -10.12
CA ILE A 92 -11.98 3.86 -10.38
C ILE A 92 -11.91 4.33 -11.83
N ASP A 93 -10.70 4.42 -12.41
CA ASP A 93 -10.49 4.99 -13.74
C ASP A 93 -10.92 4.02 -14.87
N HIS A 94 -10.76 2.70 -14.69
CA HIS A 94 -10.95 1.71 -15.76
C HIS A 94 -11.80 0.48 -15.39
N GLY A 95 -11.81 0.08 -14.11
CA GLY A 95 -12.32 -1.23 -13.70
C GLY A 95 -11.34 -2.37 -14.02
N PHE A 96 -11.75 -3.61 -13.77
CA PHE A 96 -10.88 -4.77 -13.94
C PHE A 96 -11.60 -6.04 -14.38
N LEU A 97 -10.88 -6.92 -15.07
CA LEU A 97 -11.34 -8.29 -15.34
C LEU A 97 -10.80 -9.21 -14.25
N TYR A 98 -11.68 -9.75 -13.42
CA TYR A 98 -11.30 -10.68 -12.37
C TYR A 98 -12.15 -11.94 -12.47
N LYS A 99 -11.48 -13.11 -12.54
CA LYS A 99 -12.13 -14.42 -12.73
C LYS A 99 -13.12 -14.45 -13.91
N GLY A 100 -12.75 -13.80 -15.02
CA GLY A 100 -13.57 -13.74 -16.24
C GLY A 100 -14.75 -12.77 -16.18
N GLN A 101 -14.83 -11.92 -15.16
CA GLN A 101 -15.93 -10.99 -14.94
C GLN A 101 -15.42 -9.57 -14.85
N VAL A 102 -16.19 -8.65 -15.43
CA VAL A 102 -15.84 -7.23 -15.43
C VAL A 102 -16.38 -6.61 -14.15
N ILE A 103 -15.48 -6.08 -13.32
CA ILE A 103 -15.84 -5.35 -12.11
C ILE A 103 -15.55 -3.88 -12.35
N LYS A 104 -16.59 -3.06 -12.17
CA LYS A 104 -16.54 -1.61 -12.38
C LYS A 104 -16.90 -0.86 -11.10
N ALA A 105 -16.46 0.39 -11.04
CA ALA A 105 -16.77 1.28 -9.94
C ALA A 105 -18.17 1.92 -10.05
N ASP A 106 -18.92 1.68 -11.13
CA ASP A 106 -20.24 2.28 -11.38
C ASP A 106 -21.21 2.09 -10.19
N LEU A 107 -21.27 0.87 -9.65
CA LEU A 107 -22.09 0.55 -8.48
C LEU A 107 -21.67 1.33 -7.21
N LEU A 108 -20.40 1.73 -7.10
CA LEU A 108 -19.95 2.59 -6.00
C LEU A 108 -20.40 4.03 -6.19
N PHE A 109 -20.42 4.55 -7.41
CA PHE A 109 -20.97 5.88 -7.69
C PHE A 109 -22.46 5.93 -7.34
N ASP A 110 -23.22 4.91 -7.73
CA ASP A 110 -24.65 4.80 -7.39
C ASP A 110 -24.87 4.65 -5.89
N LEU A 111 -24.03 3.86 -5.21
CA LEU A 111 -24.08 3.67 -3.76
C LEU A 111 -23.84 5.01 -3.01
N VAL A 112 -22.88 5.81 -3.47
CA VAL A 112 -22.62 7.14 -2.89
C VAL A 112 -23.77 8.11 -3.17
N ALA A 113 -24.34 8.09 -4.37
CA ALA A 113 -25.49 8.93 -4.72
C ALA A 113 -26.72 8.62 -3.86
N LYS A 114 -27.02 7.33 -3.63
CA LYS A 114 -28.10 6.90 -2.73
C LYS A 114 -27.81 7.27 -1.27
N ARG A 115 -26.56 7.17 -0.85
CA ARG A 115 -26.13 7.58 0.49
C ARG A 115 -26.36 9.07 0.72
N ASP A 116 -26.11 9.92 -0.26
CA ASP A 116 -26.30 11.37 -0.12
C ASP A 116 -27.78 11.78 0.01
N GLN A 117 -28.73 10.89 -0.31
CA GLN A 117 -30.17 11.10 -0.14
C GLN A 117 -30.67 10.76 1.27
N ALA A 118 -29.86 10.12 2.11
CA ALA A 118 -30.26 9.66 3.44
C ALA A 118 -29.37 10.26 4.54
N GLU A 119 -29.98 10.80 5.60
CA GLU A 119 -29.25 11.46 6.70
C GLU A 119 -28.42 10.48 7.54
N LEU A 120 -28.87 9.24 7.68
CA LEU A 120 -28.19 8.21 8.47
C LEU A 120 -27.94 6.96 7.63
N THR A 121 -26.66 6.66 7.35
CA THR A 121 -26.26 5.47 6.59
C THR A 121 -25.08 4.76 7.25
N PRO A 122 -24.96 3.43 7.08
CA PRO A 122 -23.78 2.69 7.54
C PRO A 122 -22.48 3.14 6.83
N LEU A 123 -22.60 3.84 5.70
CA LEU A 123 -21.52 4.36 4.83
C LEU A 123 -21.10 5.81 5.15
N HIS A 124 -21.14 6.23 6.41
CA HIS A 124 -20.84 7.63 6.77
C HIS A 124 -19.45 8.12 6.32
N LYS A 125 -18.48 7.21 6.11
CA LYS A 125 -17.10 7.53 5.71
C LYS A 125 -16.93 7.76 4.21
N LEU A 126 -17.81 7.20 3.38
CA LEU A 126 -17.71 7.25 1.92
C LEU A 126 -18.45 8.49 1.40
N THR A 127 -17.75 9.32 0.65
CA THR A 127 -18.29 10.55 0.04
C THR A 127 -17.89 10.63 -1.41
N ARG A 128 -18.51 11.53 -2.19
CA ARG A 128 -18.16 11.75 -3.60
C ARG A 128 -16.67 12.03 -3.83
N ASN A 129 -16.00 12.68 -2.86
CA ASN A 129 -14.56 12.98 -2.88
C ASN A 129 -13.66 11.74 -2.73
N HIS A 130 -14.24 10.56 -2.46
CA HIS A 130 -13.52 9.29 -2.43
C HIS A 130 -13.52 8.59 -3.79
N LEU A 131 -14.39 9.02 -4.71
CA LEU A 131 -14.49 8.46 -6.06
C LEU A 131 -13.99 9.46 -7.11
N ILE A 132 -14.36 10.73 -6.96
CA ILE A 132 -13.89 11.83 -7.80
C ILE A 132 -12.78 12.55 -7.03
N MET A 133 -11.55 12.45 -7.52
CA MET A 133 -10.36 12.97 -6.84
C MET A 133 -9.43 13.70 -7.77
N THR A 134 -8.84 14.78 -7.28
CA THR A 134 -7.72 15.46 -7.92
C THR A 134 -6.44 14.61 -7.84
N SER A 135 -5.42 14.94 -8.65
CA SER A 135 -4.13 14.23 -8.66
C SER A 135 -3.45 14.20 -7.28
N HIS A 136 -3.60 15.25 -6.47
CA HIS A 136 -3.08 15.30 -5.11
C HIS A 136 -3.84 14.35 -4.17
N GLU A 137 -5.16 14.31 -4.27
CA GLU A 137 -6.00 13.43 -3.44
C GLU A 137 -5.86 11.95 -3.81
N LYS A 138 -5.46 11.64 -5.05
CA LYS A 138 -5.07 10.28 -5.47
C LYS A 138 -3.89 9.72 -4.65
N GLN A 139 -3.09 10.56 -3.99
CA GLN A 139 -1.98 10.13 -3.14
C GLN A 139 -2.41 9.75 -1.70
N ASN A 140 -3.66 10.02 -1.31
CA ASN A 140 -4.14 9.74 0.05
C ASN A 140 -4.50 8.25 0.22
N VAL A 141 -3.72 7.55 1.06
CA VAL A 141 -3.92 6.14 1.41
C VAL A 141 -5.20 5.93 2.20
N LEU A 142 -5.54 6.85 3.10
CA LEU A 142 -6.72 6.72 3.96
C LEU A 142 -8.00 6.61 3.13
N ARG A 143 -8.12 7.45 2.10
CA ARG A 143 -9.27 7.40 1.18
C ARG A 143 -9.34 6.07 0.43
N ALA A 144 -8.20 5.54 0.00
CA ALA A 144 -8.15 4.24 -0.67
C ALA A 144 -8.60 3.10 0.26
N ALA A 145 -8.14 3.11 1.51
CA ALA A 145 -8.54 2.13 2.53
C ALA A 145 -10.02 2.24 2.90
N GLN A 146 -10.60 3.44 2.88
CA GLN A 146 -12.03 3.63 3.14
C GLN A 146 -12.90 3.13 1.98
N VAL A 147 -12.51 3.39 0.73
CA VAL A 147 -13.21 2.87 -0.46
C VAL A 147 -13.19 1.34 -0.45
N LEU A 148 -12.00 0.76 -0.33
CA LEU A 148 -11.79 -0.69 -0.39
C LEU A 148 -11.85 -1.33 1.00
N SER A 149 -12.91 -1.01 1.76
CA SER A 149 -13.11 -1.51 3.12
C SER A 149 -14.21 -2.56 3.19
N ARG A 150 -14.14 -3.41 4.22
CA ARG A 150 -15.22 -4.36 4.54
C ARG A 150 -16.58 -3.67 4.74
N THR A 151 -16.62 -2.45 5.27
CA THR A 151 -17.87 -1.70 5.43
C THR A 151 -18.51 -1.35 4.08
N THR A 152 -17.70 -1.05 3.06
CA THR A 152 -18.18 -0.84 1.70
C THR A 152 -18.76 -2.11 1.10
N ALA A 153 -18.07 -3.24 1.27
CA ALA A 153 -18.52 -4.55 0.79
C ALA A 153 -19.87 -4.97 1.39
N LEU A 154 -20.03 -4.85 2.71
CA LEU A 154 -21.30 -5.14 3.38
C LEU A 154 -22.43 -4.26 2.87
N SER A 155 -22.13 -2.98 2.63
CA SER A 155 -23.14 -2.04 2.14
C SER A 155 -23.54 -2.36 0.69
N LEU A 156 -22.61 -2.75 -0.17
CA LEU A 156 -22.94 -3.23 -1.52
C LEU A 156 -23.91 -4.41 -1.47
N ARG A 157 -23.67 -5.40 -0.60
CA ARG A 157 -24.58 -6.55 -0.43
C ARG A 157 -25.94 -6.15 0.13
N GLN A 158 -25.98 -5.18 1.04
CA GLN A 158 -27.23 -4.74 1.68
C GLN A 158 -28.11 -3.89 0.75
N TYR A 159 -27.52 -2.98 -0.04
CA TYR A 159 -28.25 -2.12 -0.96
C TYR A 159 -28.60 -2.80 -2.28
N TYR A 160 -27.88 -3.88 -2.64
CA TYR A 160 -28.07 -4.61 -3.89
C TYR A 160 -28.06 -6.13 -3.67
N PRO A 161 -29.02 -6.69 -2.89
CA PRO A 161 -29.02 -8.10 -2.53
C PRO A 161 -29.22 -9.05 -3.73
N GLU A 162 -29.94 -8.60 -4.76
CA GLU A 162 -30.23 -9.39 -5.96
C GLU A 162 -29.24 -9.12 -7.11
N ASN A 163 -28.30 -8.18 -6.95
CA ASN A 163 -27.35 -7.85 -7.99
C ASN A 163 -26.07 -8.69 -7.84
N ASP A 164 -25.88 -9.59 -8.79
CA ASP A 164 -24.71 -10.45 -8.86
C ASP A 164 -23.41 -9.63 -8.98
N GLU A 165 -23.38 -8.55 -9.74
CA GLU A 165 -22.21 -7.66 -9.88
C GLU A 165 -21.82 -6.99 -8.55
N ALA A 166 -22.81 -6.58 -7.76
CA ALA A 166 -22.58 -5.98 -6.45
C ALA A 166 -22.00 -6.99 -5.45
N SER A 167 -22.50 -8.23 -5.48
CA SER A 167 -21.98 -9.33 -4.67
C SER A 167 -20.51 -9.62 -5.01
N LYS A 168 -20.17 -9.67 -6.30
CA LYS A 168 -18.80 -9.89 -6.79
C LYS A 168 -17.85 -8.76 -6.42
N LEU A 169 -18.30 -7.52 -6.57
CA LEU A 169 -17.52 -6.36 -6.15
C LEU A 169 -17.30 -6.36 -4.63
N ALA A 170 -18.30 -6.78 -3.85
CA ALA A 170 -18.18 -6.94 -2.40
C ALA A 170 -17.14 -8.02 -2.04
N ASP A 171 -17.18 -9.19 -2.69
CA ASP A 171 -16.21 -10.26 -2.48
C ASP A 171 -14.78 -9.80 -2.79
N PHE A 172 -14.59 -9.11 -3.92
CA PHE A 172 -13.29 -8.53 -4.26
C PHE A 172 -12.83 -7.53 -3.20
N THR A 173 -13.73 -6.63 -2.78
CA THR A 173 -13.40 -5.59 -1.80
C THR A 173 -13.01 -6.19 -0.45
N GLU A 174 -13.64 -7.29 -0.02
CA GLU A 174 -13.26 -8.00 1.20
C GLU A 174 -11.89 -8.68 1.07
N VAL A 175 -11.58 -9.28 -0.07
CA VAL A 175 -10.25 -9.86 -0.32
C VAL A 175 -9.17 -8.80 -0.22
N VAL A 176 -9.41 -7.61 -0.79
CA VAL A 176 -8.47 -6.48 -0.71
C VAL A 176 -8.35 -5.93 0.72
N ASP A 177 -9.45 -5.75 1.45
CA ASP A 177 -9.44 -5.30 2.84
C ASP A 177 -8.68 -6.27 3.75
N LEU A 178 -8.84 -7.58 3.52
CA LEU A 178 -8.13 -8.63 4.23
C LEU A 178 -6.63 -8.61 3.90
N TRP A 179 -6.28 -8.57 2.61
CA TRP A 179 -4.89 -8.47 2.17
C TRP A 179 -4.19 -7.24 2.76
N PHE A 180 -4.85 -6.07 2.72
CA PHE A 180 -4.30 -4.84 3.25
C PHE A 180 -4.16 -4.89 4.78
N SER A 181 -5.13 -5.48 5.47
CA SER A 181 -5.06 -5.68 6.92
C SER A 181 -3.88 -6.58 7.32
N ILE A 182 -3.65 -7.67 6.59
CA ILE A 182 -2.53 -8.61 6.84
C ILE A 182 -1.17 -7.96 6.49
N SER A 183 -1.13 -7.20 5.40
CA SER A 183 0.11 -6.57 4.93
C SER A 183 0.52 -5.34 5.75
N ASN A 184 -0.37 -4.83 6.59
CA ASN A 184 -0.22 -3.56 7.29
C ASN A 184 -0.55 -3.69 8.79
N LEU A 185 -0.05 -4.77 9.42
CA LEU A 185 -0.27 -5.08 10.83
C LEU A 185 0.58 -4.17 11.73
N TYR A 186 -0.06 -3.23 12.43
CA TYR A 186 0.65 -2.32 13.35
C TYR A 186 0.41 -2.61 14.84
N THR A 187 -0.53 -3.50 15.19
CA THR A 187 -0.99 -3.63 16.58
C THR A 187 -0.78 -5.07 17.10
N PRO A 188 0.00 -5.27 18.18
CA PRO A 188 0.08 -6.57 18.86
C PRO A 188 -1.23 -6.97 19.55
N VAL A 189 -2.15 -6.02 19.72
CA VAL A 189 -3.45 -6.19 20.37
C VAL A 189 -4.57 -5.80 19.40
N ALA A 190 -4.89 -6.69 18.47
CA ALA A 190 -6.07 -6.53 17.63
C ALA A 190 -7.19 -7.47 18.07
N LYS A 191 -8.45 -7.00 17.96
CA LYS A 191 -9.65 -7.79 18.30
C LYS A 191 -9.87 -9.01 17.41
N LEU A 192 -9.28 -9.03 16.21
CA LEU A 192 -9.45 -10.08 15.21
C LEU A 192 -8.10 -10.74 14.94
N ASP A 193 -8.07 -12.08 14.85
CA ASP A 193 -6.82 -12.85 14.80
C ASP A 193 -5.95 -12.53 13.59
N TYR A 194 -6.54 -12.21 12.44
CA TYR A 194 -5.82 -11.78 11.24
C TYR A 194 -5.29 -10.34 11.30
N LYS A 195 -5.64 -9.58 12.35
CA LYS A 195 -5.16 -8.21 12.60
C LYS A 195 -4.08 -8.16 13.69
N LYS A 196 -3.75 -9.29 14.32
CA LYS A 196 -2.70 -9.37 15.34
C LYS A 196 -1.34 -9.48 14.64
N SER A 197 -0.38 -8.63 15.02
CA SER A 197 1.00 -8.86 14.62
C SER A 197 1.55 -10.12 15.26
N PHE A 198 2.38 -10.86 14.53
CA PHE A 198 3.08 -12.01 15.08
C PHE A 198 4.07 -11.51 16.15
N THR A 199 3.71 -11.69 17.41
CA THR A 199 4.63 -11.49 18.53
C THR A 199 5.33 -12.82 18.80
N GLY A 200 6.63 -12.90 18.51
CA GLY A 200 7.46 -14.10 18.66
C GLY A 200 7.66 -14.60 20.10
N ASN A 201 6.73 -14.30 21.01
CA ASN A 201 6.78 -14.72 22.41
C ASN A 201 6.26 -16.15 22.66
N THR A 202 5.93 -16.91 21.61
CA THR A 202 5.75 -18.36 21.74
C THR A 202 7.13 -19.01 21.85
N ARG A 203 7.66 -19.03 23.08
CA ARG A 203 8.74 -19.96 23.47
C ARG A 203 8.24 -21.38 23.17
N ARG A 204 8.78 -22.00 22.13
CA ARG A 204 8.94 -23.45 22.06
C ARG A 204 10.34 -23.79 22.50
#